data_AF-A0A1H9XNP3-F1
#
_entry.id   AF-A0A1H9XNP3-F1
#
_cell.length_a   1.000
_cell.length_b   1.000
_cell.length_c   1.000
_cell.angle_alpha   90.00
_cell.angle_beta   90.00
_cell.angle_gamma   90.00
#
_symmetry.space_group_name_H-M   'P 1'
#
loop_
_entity.id
_entity.type
_entity.pdbx_description
1 polymer ?
#
loop_
_entity_poly.entity_id
_entity_poly.type
_entity_poly.pdbx_seq_one_letter_code
_entity_poly.pdbx_strand_id
1 'polypeptide(L)'
;MSLFSANTPPVQARPDAAYGHCDRPDWMGEESDRDFRASIEAVAGKASAVPFSATLADLLGAWFAPVTAGDDGSLLGRLDGATVQLTVPTIRQHVRTANVVTQLGVQITDAAITAALPIVTRRAKAERERDVVAADARADRERRELAEDVEVAEKRARLLRELAELDTPPSAPVADVRPVPGPPPKRWRRS
;
A
#
# COMPACT_ATOMS: atom_id res chain seq x y z
N MET A 1 -32.83 -77.04 2.73
CA MET A 1 -33.86 -76.03 2.45
C MET A 1 -33.76 -74.94 3.50
N SER A 2 -33.41 -73.71 3.09
CA SER A 2 -33.96 -72.41 3.54
C SER A 2 -32.97 -71.31 3.23
N LEU A 3 -33.50 -70.28 2.59
CA LEU A 3 -32.86 -69.09 2.03
C LEU A 3 -33.21 -67.86 2.90
N PHE A 4 -32.44 -66.76 2.74
CA PHE A 4 -32.77 -65.35 3.07
C PHE A 4 -32.83 -64.97 4.57
N SER A 5 -32.51 -63.77 5.06
CA SER A 5 -32.07 -62.47 4.51
C SER A 5 -31.57 -61.57 5.66
N ALA A 6 -30.75 -60.56 5.31
CA ALA A 6 -30.49 -59.24 5.92
C ALA A 6 -30.91 -58.94 7.38
N ASN A 7 -29.93 -58.50 8.20
CA ASN A 7 -30.08 -57.29 9.05
C ASN A 7 -28.76 -56.88 9.73
N THR A 8 -28.13 -55.81 9.24
CA THR A 8 -27.29 -54.89 10.03
C THR A 8 -28.20 -53.70 10.41
N PRO A 9 -27.93 -52.81 11.41
CA PRO A 9 -26.81 -52.65 12.35
C PRO A 9 -27.32 -52.31 13.80
N PRO A 10 -26.60 -51.69 14.77
CA PRO A 10 -25.92 -50.39 14.65
C PRO A 10 -24.46 -50.35 15.14
N VAL A 11 -23.72 -49.46 14.50
CA VAL A 11 -22.49 -48.85 15.00
C VAL A 11 -22.77 -48.20 16.36
N GLN A 12 -22.07 -48.62 17.41
CA GLN A 12 -21.86 -47.77 18.58
C GLN A 12 -20.52 -47.05 18.41
N ALA A 13 -20.59 -45.73 18.34
CA ALA A 13 -19.43 -44.87 18.30
C ALA A 13 -19.06 -44.43 19.73
N ARG A 14 -17.75 -44.58 20.01
CA ARG A 14 -16.86 -43.71 20.82
C ARG A 14 -17.02 -43.74 22.36
N PRO A 15 -16.00 -43.28 23.12
CA PRO A 15 -14.72 -42.65 22.73
C PRO A 15 -13.47 -43.32 23.33
N ASP A 16 -12.32 -43.13 22.72
CA ASP A 16 -11.08 -42.81 23.45
C ASP A 16 -10.13 -42.09 22.50
N ALA A 17 -10.39 -40.79 22.38
CA ALA A 17 -9.46 -39.81 21.86
C ALA A 17 -8.52 -39.42 23.01
N ALA A 18 -7.52 -40.25 23.26
CA ALA A 18 -6.41 -39.89 24.12
C ALA A 18 -5.18 -40.64 23.62
N TYR A 19 -4.12 -39.88 23.34
CA TYR A 19 -2.80 -40.31 22.90
C TYR A 19 -2.63 -40.53 21.39
N GLY A 20 -1.89 -39.57 20.82
CA GLY A 20 -1.48 -39.56 19.43
C GLY A 20 -0.50 -40.68 19.11
N HIS A 21 -0.93 -41.53 18.21
CA HIS A 21 -0.09 -42.18 17.22
C HIS A 21 -0.99 -42.48 16.03
N CYS A 22 -1.02 -41.60 15.03
CA CYS A 22 -1.53 -41.98 13.72
C CYS A 22 -0.41 -42.76 13.03
N ASP A 23 -0.25 -44.03 13.39
CA ASP A 23 0.65 -44.91 12.66
C ASP A 23 0.18 -44.94 11.21
N ARG A 24 1.05 -44.48 10.29
CA ARG A 24 0.78 -44.54 8.86
C ARG A 24 0.55 -46.00 8.51
N PRO A 25 -0.64 -46.39 8.01
CA PRO A 25 -0.83 -47.75 7.55
C PRO A 25 0.10 -47.99 6.36
N ASP A 26 1.00 -48.97 6.46
CA ASP A 26 1.98 -49.32 5.42
C ASP A 26 1.33 -50.09 4.26
N TRP A 27 0.26 -49.55 3.69
CA TRP A 27 -0.52 -50.18 2.62
C TRP A 27 -0.21 -49.48 1.30
N MET A 28 0.78 -50.03 0.62
CA MET A 28 1.28 -49.75 -0.74
C MET A 28 0.19 -49.31 -1.76
N GLY A 29 -0.13 -48.00 -1.87
CA GLY A 29 -0.97 -47.47 -2.96
C GLY A 29 -1.34 -45.98 -2.81
N GLU A 30 -1.65 -45.29 -3.91
CA GLU A 30 -2.12 -43.88 -3.88
C GLU A 30 -3.53 -43.72 -3.29
N GLU A 31 -4.33 -44.78 -3.32
CA GLU A 31 -5.71 -44.80 -2.83
C GLU A 31 -5.77 -44.77 -1.29
N SER A 32 -4.90 -45.52 -0.60
CA SER A 32 -4.80 -45.52 0.86
C SER A 32 -4.31 -44.18 1.42
N ASP A 33 -3.44 -43.51 0.68
CA ASP A 33 -2.92 -42.18 0.99
C ASP A 33 -4.01 -41.09 0.90
N ARG A 34 -4.97 -41.26 -0.02
CA ARG A 34 -6.14 -40.38 -0.20
C ARG A 34 -7.13 -40.56 0.94
N ASP A 35 -7.43 -41.80 1.30
CA ASP A 35 -8.37 -42.12 2.38
C ASP A 35 -7.83 -41.71 3.74
N PHE A 36 -6.51 -41.85 3.95
CA PHE A 36 -5.84 -41.35 5.13
C PHE A 36 -5.94 -39.82 5.23
N ARG A 37 -5.66 -39.08 4.15
CA ARG A 37 -5.84 -37.62 4.13
C ARG A 37 -7.28 -37.22 4.41
N ALA A 38 -8.25 -37.90 3.81
CA ALA A 38 -9.66 -37.66 4.08
C ALA A 38 -10.03 -37.91 5.56
N SER A 39 -9.45 -38.95 6.18
CA SER A 39 -9.65 -39.25 7.60
C SER A 39 -9.05 -38.18 8.52
N ILE A 40 -7.84 -37.66 8.18
CA ILE A 40 -7.22 -36.56 8.91
C ILE A 40 -8.07 -35.29 8.76
N GLU A 41 -8.53 -34.95 7.55
CA GLU A 41 -9.38 -33.78 7.30
C GLU A 41 -10.71 -33.84 8.05
N ALA A 42 -11.29 -35.04 8.19
CA ALA A 42 -12.52 -35.25 8.95
C ALA A 42 -12.33 -35.07 10.47
N VAL A 43 -11.15 -35.39 11.00
CA VAL A 43 -10.83 -35.31 12.44
C VAL A 43 -10.25 -33.95 12.84
N ALA A 44 -9.35 -33.39 12.03
CA ALA A 44 -8.63 -32.16 12.32
C ALA A 44 -9.22 -30.91 11.62
N GLY A 45 -10.23 -31.10 10.76
CA GLY A 45 -10.74 -30.06 9.86
C GLY A 45 -9.89 -29.94 8.59
N LYS A 46 -10.46 -29.32 7.55
CA LYS A 46 -9.70 -28.99 6.33
C LYS A 46 -8.51 -28.11 6.72
N ALA A 47 -7.32 -28.46 6.26
CA ALA A 47 -6.16 -27.58 6.34
C ALA A 47 -6.59 -26.19 5.85
N SER A 48 -6.39 -25.16 6.68
CA SER A 48 -6.68 -23.77 6.33
C SER A 48 -6.23 -23.51 4.89
N ALA A 49 -7.15 -23.07 4.03
CA ALA A 49 -6.90 -22.87 2.60
C ALA A 49 -5.80 -21.83 2.32
N VAL A 50 -5.35 -21.11 3.35
CA VAL A 50 -4.22 -20.20 3.30
C VAL A 50 -2.96 -20.94 3.75
N PRO A 51 -1.94 -21.08 2.90
CA PRO A 51 -0.68 -21.69 3.31
C PRO A 51 -0.07 -20.88 4.45
N PHE A 52 0.46 -21.54 5.48
CA PHE A 52 1.04 -20.90 6.67
C PHE A 52 2.06 -19.80 6.35
N SER A 53 2.79 -19.94 5.23
CA SER A 53 3.71 -18.91 4.73
C SER A 53 3.04 -17.58 4.38
N ALA A 54 1.80 -17.59 3.89
CA ALA A 54 1.05 -16.37 3.58
C ALA A 54 0.59 -15.67 4.88
N THR A 55 0.10 -16.42 5.85
CA THR A 55 -0.24 -15.88 7.18
C THR A 55 1.00 -15.36 7.90
N LEU A 56 2.12 -16.08 7.82
CA LEU A 56 3.39 -15.62 8.35
C LEU A 56 3.86 -14.35 7.64
N ALA A 57 3.67 -14.23 6.33
CA ALA A 57 3.98 -13.00 5.60
C ALA A 57 3.13 -11.80 6.08
N ASP A 58 1.85 -12.00 6.42
CA ASP A 58 1.01 -10.96 7.03
C ASP A 58 1.56 -10.53 8.39
N LEU A 59 1.92 -11.50 9.24
CA LEU A 59 2.49 -11.23 10.56
C LEU A 59 3.84 -10.50 10.47
N LEU A 60 4.71 -10.92 9.55
CA LEU A 60 5.98 -10.23 9.30
C LEU A 60 5.75 -8.80 8.81
N GLY A 61 4.77 -8.59 7.93
CA GLY A 61 4.37 -7.25 7.51
C GLY A 61 3.94 -6.38 8.69
N ALA A 62 3.19 -6.94 9.64
CA ALA A 62 2.71 -6.21 10.82
C ALA A 62 3.81 -5.94 11.86
N TRP A 63 4.63 -6.94 12.19
CA TRP A 63 5.69 -6.79 13.20
C TRP A 63 6.79 -5.82 12.77
N PHE A 64 7.06 -5.77 11.47
CA PHE A 64 8.16 -4.98 10.92
C PHE A 64 7.69 -3.76 10.13
N ALA A 65 6.44 -3.33 10.31
CA ALA A 65 5.88 -2.18 9.61
C ALA A 65 6.58 -0.87 9.99
N PRO A 66 6.84 0.04 9.03
CA PRO A 66 6.66 -0.13 7.59
C PRO A 66 7.75 -1.02 6.97
N VAL A 67 7.37 -1.84 5.99
CA VAL A 67 8.30 -2.69 5.24
C VAL A 67 8.56 -2.09 3.87
N THR A 68 9.83 -1.93 3.50
CA THR A 68 10.25 -1.38 2.22
C THR A 68 11.17 -2.36 1.50
N ALA A 69 10.98 -2.46 0.17
CA ALA A 69 11.86 -3.22 -0.70
C ALA A 69 12.90 -2.28 -1.32
N GLY A 70 14.18 -2.56 -1.05
CA GLY A 70 15.33 -1.91 -1.67
C GLY A 70 15.53 -2.34 -3.12
N ASP A 71 16.29 -1.53 -3.86
CA ASP A 71 16.55 -1.76 -5.29
C ASP A 71 17.50 -2.95 -5.53
N ASP A 72 18.30 -3.30 -4.52
CA ASP A 72 19.15 -4.51 -4.46
C ASP A 72 18.38 -5.79 -4.10
N GLY A 73 17.06 -5.70 -3.91
CA GLY A 73 16.21 -6.80 -3.45
C GLY A 73 16.27 -7.04 -1.95
N SER A 74 16.99 -6.21 -1.18
CA SER A 74 16.92 -6.24 0.27
C SER A 74 15.53 -5.85 0.75
N LEU A 75 15.11 -6.46 1.86
CA LEU A 75 13.85 -6.14 2.50
C LEU A 75 14.17 -5.49 3.83
N LEU A 76 13.73 -4.25 4.01
CA LEU A 76 13.94 -3.46 5.22
C LEU A 76 12.62 -3.33 5.95
N GLY A 77 12.65 -3.44 7.26
CA GLY A 77 11.50 -3.18 8.13
C GLY A 77 11.92 -2.35 9.33
N ARG A 78 10.97 -2.11 10.23
CA ARG A 78 11.22 -1.39 11.46
C ARG A 78 10.91 -2.26 12.66
N LEU A 79 11.86 -2.37 13.58
CA LEU A 79 11.68 -3.08 14.85
C LEU A 79 12.18 -2.18 15.98
N ASP A 80 11.35 -1.97 17.00
CA ASP A 80 11.67 -1.15 18.18
C ASP A 80 12.22 0.25 17.83
N GLY A 81 11.67 0.85 16.76
CA GLY A 81 12.08 2.17 16.28
C GLY A 81 13.29 2.19 15.36
N ALA A 82 14.06 1.09 15.25
CA ALA A 82 15.23 0.96 14.41
C ALA A 82 14.93 0.29 13.06
N THR A 83 15.63 0.70 12.01
CA THR A 83 15.57 0.04 10.70
C THR A 83 16.38 -1.24 10.75
N VAL A 84 15.77 -2.35 10.36
CA VAL A 84 16.39 -3.69 10.37
C VAL A 84 16.21 -4.37 9.03
N GLN A 85 17.22 -5.12 8.60
CA GLN A 85 17.10 -5.96 7.41
C GLN A 85 16.35 -7.25 7.75
N LEU A 86 15.29 -7.54 7.00
CA LEU A 86 14.47 -8.73 7.14
C LEU A 86 15.17 -9.93 6.49
N THR A 87 15.92 -10.64 7.32
CA THR A 87 16.58 -11.89 6.98
C THR A 87 16.06 -13.02 7.88
N VAL A 88 16.28 -14.28 7.48
CA VAL A 88 15.90 -15.43 8.31
C VAL A 88 16.50 -15.33 9.73
N PRO A 89 17.79 -15.00 9.93
CA PRO A 89 18.36 -14.78 11.26
C PRO A 89 17.64 -13.69 12.07
N THR A 90 17.38 -12.52 11.48
CA THR A 90 16.72 -11.40 12.16
C THR A 90 15.32 -11.80 12.65
N ILE A 91 14.54 -12.44 11.77
CA ILE A 91 13.17 -12.89 12.08
C ILE A 91 13.19 -13.97 13.16
N ARG A 92 14.10 -14.94 13.06
CA ARG A 92 14.24 -15.99 14.08
C ARG A 92 14.57 -15.40 15.45
N GLN A 93 15.47 -14.41 15.48
CA GLN A 93 15.83 -13.74 16.72
C GLN A 93 14.62 -13.03 17.32
N HIS A 94 13.85 -12.29 16.52
CA HIS A 94 12.62 -11.63 16.98
C HIS A 94 11.58 -12.62 17.51
N VAL A 95 11.33 -13.72 16.78
CA VAL A 95 10.40 -14.77 17.20
C VAL A 95 10.78 -15.38 18.55
N ARG A 96 12.09 -15.53 18.81
CA ARG A 96 12.62 -16.02 20.09
C ARG A 96 12.45 -14.98 21.20
N THR A 97 12.82 -13.73 20.97
CA THR A 97 12.77 -12.68 22.00
C THR A 97 11.33 -12.32 22.39
N ALA A 98 10.41 -12.31 21.42
CA ALA A 98 9.00 -12.01 21.65
C ALA A 98 8.15 -13.22 22.08
N ASN A 99 8.76 -14.40 22.26
CA ASN A 99 8.10 -15.65 22.65
C ASN A 99 6.90 -16.02 21.75
N VAL A 100 7.02 -15.74 20.45
CA VAL A 100 5.93 -15.84 19.47
C VAL A 100 5.47 -17.28 19.28
N VAL A 101 6.39 -18.26 19.34
CA VAL A 101 6.07 -19.69 19.19
C VAL A 101 5.07 -20.16 20.24
N THR A 102 5.23 -19.71 21.49
CA THR A 102 4.33 -20.06 22.59
C THR A 102 2.96 -19.40 22.41
N GLN A 103 2.92 -18.19 21.85
CA GLN A 103 1.68 -17.45 21.60
C GLN A 103 0.89 -18.02 20.42
N LEU A 104 1.57 -18.43 19.35
CA LEU A 104 0.95 -18.95 18.14
C LEU A 104 0.67 -20.46 18.21
N GLY A 105 1.29 -21.18 19.17
CA GLY A 105 1.18 -22.64 19.27
C GLY A 105 1.76 -23.39 18.07
N VAL A 106 2.53 -22.71 17.21
CA VAL A 106 3.10 -23.24 15.97
C VAL A 106 4.59 -22.92 15.90
N GLN A 107 5.39 -23.90 15.50
CA GLN A 107 6.81 -23.73 15.26
C GLN A 107 7.04 -22.96 13.96
N ILE A 108 7.70 -21.82 14.06
CA ILE A 108 8.14 -21.05 12.89
C ILE A 108 9.48 -21.61 12.44
N THR A 109 9.47 -22.36 11.33
CA THR A 109 10.67 -22.96 10.74
C THR A 109 11.36 -21.99 9.78
N ASP A 110 12.64 -22.23 9.52
CA ASP A 110 13.40 -21.45 8.53
C ASP A 110 12.82 -21.57 7.12
N ALA A 111 12.31 -22.75 6.77
CA ALA A 111 11.63 -22.97 5.51
C ALA A 111 10.35 -22.11 5.40
N ALA A 112 9.58 -21.99 6.48
CA ALA A 112 8.40 -21.13 6.51
C ALA A 112 8.78 -19.65 6.35
N ILE A 113 9.83 -19.18 7.04
CA ILE A 113 10.33 -17.81 6.90
C ILE A 113 10.82 -17.56 5.46
N THR A 114 11.58 -18.50 4.91
CA THR A 114 12.12 -18.41 3.54
C THR A 114 11.00 -18.39 2.49
N ALA A 115 9.90 -19.11 2.72
CA ALA A 115 8.72 -19.08 1.87
C ALA A 115 7.88 -17.80 2.04
N ALA A 116 7.87 -17.21 3.23
CA ALA A 116 7.13 -15.98 3.53
C ALA A 116 7.83 -14.72 3.00
N LEU A 117 9.17 -14.65 3.07
CA LEU A 117 9.94 -13.47 2.67
C LEU A 117 9.62 -12.98 1.24
N PRO A 118 9.58 -13.83 0.20
CA PRO A 118 9.21 -13.40 -1.15
C PRO A 118 7.80 -12.82 -1.26
N ILE A 119 6.85 -13.30 -0.44
CA ILE A 119 5.48 -12.78 -0.39
C ILE A 119 5.50 -11.36 0.17
N VAL A 120 6.22 -11.14 1.27
CA VAL A 120 6.40 -9.80 1.86
C VAL A 120 7.09 -8.86 0.87
N THR A 121 8.15 -9.31 0.18
CA THR A 121 8.84 -8.52 -0.83
C THR A 121 7.92 -8.09 -1.96
N ARG A 122 7.09 -8.99 -2.49
CA ARG A 122 6.12 -8.66 -3.55
C ARG A 122 5.10 -7.62 -3.08
N ARG A 123 4.62 -7.74 -1.84
CA ARG A 123 3.68 -6.78 -1.25
C ARG A 123 4.31 -5.41 -1.05
N ALA A 124 5.51 -5.34 -0.47
CA ALA A 124 6.25 -4.10 -0.29
C ALA A 124 6.54 -3.39 -1.62
N LYS A 125 6.84 -4.16 -2.69
CA LYS A 125 6.97 -3.59 -4.04
C LYS A 125 5.64 -3.05 -4.57
N ALA A 126 4.56 -3.81 -4.43
CA ALA A 126 3.23 -3.37 -4.85
C ALA A 126 2.75 -2.12 -4.09
N GLU A 127 3.07 -2.00 -2.80
CA GLU A 127 2.80 -0.80 -2.00
C GLU A 127 3.62 0.39 -2.48
N ARG A 128 4.92 0.21 -2.74
CA ARG A 128 5.78 1.24 -3.33
C ARG A 128 5.25 1.73 -4.68
N GLU A 129 4.82 0.81 -5.55
CA GLU A 129 4.21 1.17 -6.83
C GLU A 129 2.91 1.97 -6.65
N ARG A 130 2.06 1.57 -5.70
CA ARG A 130 0.84 2.33 -5.37
C ARG A 130 1.15 3.73 -4.87
N ASP A 131 2.17 3.87 -4.02
CA ASP A 131 2.58 5.17 -3.48
C ASP A 131 3.12 6.10 -4.57
N VAL A 132 3.90 5.55 -5.52
CA VAL A 132 4.38 6.29 -6.70
C VAL A 132 3.21 6.75 -7.56
N VAL A 133 2.28 5.85 -7.90
CA VAL A 133 1.09 6.21 -8.69
C VAL A 133 0.24 7.26 -7.98
N ALA A 134 0.07 7.14 -6.66
CA ALA A 134 -0.66 8.13 -5.87
C ALA A 134 0.06 9.49 -5.84
N ALA A 135 1.39 9.50 -5.80
CA ALA A 135 2.19 10.72 -5.87
C ALA A 135 2.07 11.40 -7.24
N ASP A 136 2.16 10.63 -8.33
CA ASP A 136 2.00 11.15 -9.69
C ASP A 136 0.59 11.74 -9.88
N ALA A 137 -0.45 11.04 -9.41
CA ALA A 137 -1.82 11.54 -9.47
C ALA A 137 -2.04 12.83 -8.66
N ARG A 138 -1.31 13.01 -7.54
CA ARG A 138 -1.31 14.29 -6.79
C ARG A 138 -0.63 15.39 -7.60
N ALA A 139 0.56 15.13 -8.14
CA ALA A 139 1.29 16.09 -8.94
C ALA A 139 0.51 16.53 -10.19
N ASP A 140 -0.20 15.61 -10.85
CA ASP A 140 -1.03 15.94 -12.00
C ASP A 140 -2.23 16.81 -11.64
N ARG A 141 -2.83 16.63 -10.46
CA ARG A 141 -3.89 17.53 -9.97
C ARG A 141 -3.34 18.92 -9.70
N GLU A 142 -2.22 19.02 -9.00
CA GLU A 142 -1.55 20.30 -8.71
C GLU A 142 -1.21 21.06 -10.00
N ARG A 143 -0.73 20.37 -11.05
CA ARG A 143 -0.47 21.00 -12.35
C ARG A 143 -1.74 21.53 -13.02
N ARG A 144 -2.86 20.83 -12.90
CA ARG A 144 -4.14 21.27 -13.47
C ARG A 144 -4.68 22.49 -12.73
N GLU A 145 -4.65 22.47 -11.40
CA GLU A 145 -5.05 23.61 -10.56
C GLU A 145 -4.21 24.86 -10.90
N LEU A 146 -2.89 24.71 -11.04
CA LEU A 146 -2.03 25.82 -11.48
C LEU A 146 -2.36 26.33 -12.89
N ALA A 147 -2.71 25.45 -13.82
CA ALA A 147 -3.12 25.87 -15.17
C ALA A 147 -4.46 26.63 -15.15
N GLU A 148 -5.43 26.18 -14.35
CA GLU A 148 -6.70 26.85 -14.16
C GLU A 148 -6.52 28.24 -13.51
N ASP A 149 -5.65 28.34 -12.51
CA ASP A 149 -5.29 29.61 -11.86
C ASP A 149 -4.69 30.61 -12.85
N VAL A 150 -3.81 30.15 -13.74
CA VAL A 150 -3.22 30.98 -14.80
C VAL A 150 -4.30 31.46 -15.78
N GLU A 151 -5.21 30.58 -16.22
CA GLU A 151 -6.31 30.99 -17.10
C GLU A 151 -7.22 32.04 -16.45
N VAL A 152 -7.55 31.86 -15.16
CA VAL A 152 -8.37 32.81 -14.40
C VAL A 152 -7.63 34.14 -14.27
N ALA A 153 -6.33 34.13 -13.99
CA ALA A 153 -5.51 35.34 -13.91
C ALA A 153 -5.44 36.07 -15.26
N GLU A 154 -5.30 35.34 -16.37
CA GLU A 154 -5.29 35.92 -17.72
C GLU A 154 -6.65 36.53 -18.09
N LYS A 155 -7.76 35.83 -17.84
CA LYS A 155 -9.12 36.35 -18.04
C LYS A 155 -9.34 37.63 -17.23
N ARG A 156 -8.92 37.63 -15.96
CA ARG A 156 -8.99 38.82 -15.10
C ARG A 156 -8.15 39.96 -15.64
N ALA A 157 -6.91 39.70 -16.06
CA ALA A 157 -6.03 40.72 -16.63
C ALA A 157 -6.56 41.29 -17.95
N ARG A 158 -7.25 40.47 -18.76
CA ARG A 158 -7.94 40.92 -19.97
C ARG A 158 -9.12 41.82 -19.64
N LEU A 159 -10.00 41.41 -18.71
CA LEU A 159 -11.15 42.22 -18.29
C LEU A 159 -10.70 43.58 -17.71
N LEU A 160 -9.62 43.61 -16.94
CA LEU A 160 -9.06 44.87 -16.43
C LEU A 160 -8.54 45.78 -17.54
N ARG A 161 -7.98 45.22 -18.63
CA ARG A 161 -7.58 45.99 -19.82
C ARG A 161 -8.80 46.55 -20.56
N GLU A 162 -9.82 45.73 -20.79
CA GLU A 162 -11.07 46.16 -21.45
C GLU A 162 -11.79 47.26 -20.65
N LEU A 163 -11.80 47.16 -19.31
CA LEU A 163 -12.33 48.22 -18.44
C LEU A 163 -11.50 49.51 -18.52
N ALA A 164 -10.17 49.41 -18.53
CA ALA A 164 -9.31 50.58 -18.64
C ALA A 164 -9.48 51.30 -19.99
N GLU A 165 -9.69 50.57 -21.08
CA GLU A 165 -10.01 51.13 -22.40
C GLU A 165 -11.34 51.89 -22.39
N LEU A 166 -12.36 51.38 -21.69
CA LEU A 166 -13.67 52.04 -21.54
C LEU A 166 -13.60 53.29 -20.65
N ASP A 167 -12.78 53.26 -19.60
CA ASP A 167 -12.54 54.40 -18.71
C ASP A 167 -11.59 55.46 -19.31
N THR A 168 -11.00 55.18 -20.47
CA THR A 168 -10.17 56.17 -21.17
C THR A 168 -11.08 57.27 -21.73
N PRO A 169 -11.00 58.52 -21.22
CA PRO A 169 -11.86 59.58 -21.72
C PRO A 169 -11.56 59.83 -23.20
N PRO A 170 -12.56 60.23 -24.02
CA PRO A 170 -12.31 60.60 -25.40
C PRO A 170 -11.24 61.69 -25.41
N SER A 171 -10.13 61.44 -26.11
CA SER A 171 -9.02 62.38 -26.23
C SER A 171 -9.59 63.72 -26.68
N ALA A 172 -9.63 64.71 -25.78
CA ALA A 172 -10.01 66.05 -26.14
C ALA A 172 -9.07 66.50 -27.27
N PRO A 173 -9.58 67.11 -28.35
CA PRO A 173 -8.72 67.59 -29.42
C PRO A 173 -7.70 68.54 -28.81
N VAL A 174 -6.44 68.35 -29.17
CA VAL A 174 -5.32 69.21 -28.78
C VAL A 174 -5.72 70.64 -29.13
N ALA A 175 -6.15 71.41 -28.12
CA ALA A 175 -6.40 72.82 -28.29
C ALA A 175 -5.05 73.45 -28.62
N ASP A 176 -4.91 73.96 -29.84
CA ASP A 176 -3.77 74.76 -30.30
C ASP A 176 -3.46 75.82 -29.24
N VAL A 177 -2.43 75.57 -28.44
CA VAL A 177 -1.92 76.52 -27.46
C VAL A 177 -1.27 77.65 -28.25
N ARG A 178 -2.06 78.68 -28.58
CA ARG A 178 -1.49 79.94 -29.07
C ARG A 178 -0.56 80.50 -27.99
N PRO A 179 0.73 80.76 -28.30
CA PRO A 179 1.64 81.32 -27.32
C PRO A 179 1.16 82.73 -26.93
N VAL A 180 0.92 82.92 -25.63
CA VAL A 180 0.63 84.23 -25.05
C VAL A 180 1.90 85.09 -25.18
N PRO A 181 1.84 86.29 -25.78
CA PRO A 181 3.01 87.14 -25.90
C PRO A 181 3.47 87.61 -24.51
N GLY A 182 4.74 87.33 -24.19
CA GLY A 182 5.35 87.73 -22.93
C GLY A 182 5.43 89.26 -22.76
N PRO A 183 5.45 89.76 -21.51
CA PRO A 183 5.48 91.19 -21.24
C PRO A 183 6.80 91.83 -21.71
N PRO A 184 6.79 93.10 -22.16
CA PRO A 184 7.96 93.75 -22.71
C PRO A 184 9.04 93.98 -21.63
N PRO A 185 10.34 93.90 -22.01
CA PRO A 185 11.43 94.03 -21.06
C PRO A 185 11.54 95.45 -20.48
N LYS A 186 11.63 95.54 -19.15
CA LYS A 186 11.85 96.79 -18.40
C LYS A 186 13.23 97.38 -18.76
N ARG A 187 13.23 98.52 -19.45
CA ARG A 187 14.43 99.34 -19.65
C ARG A 187 14.66 100.20 -18.41
N TRP A 188 15.73 99.91 -17.68
CA TRP A 188 16.21 100.78 -16.60
C TRP A 188 16.94 101.97 -17.23
N ARG A 189 16.45 103.19 -16.99
CA ARG A 189 17.18 104.43 -17.33
C ARG A 189 18.35 104.54 -16.35
N ARG A 190 19.59 104.61 -16.87
CA ARG A 190 20.73 105.09 -16.09
C ARG A 190 20.58 106.60 -15.89
N SER A 191 20.70 107.04 -14.65
CA SER A 191 20.94 108.43 -14.24
C SER A 191 22.30 108.46 -13.55
#